data_AF-F4LLJ8-F1
#
_entry.id   AF-F4LLJ8-F1
#
_cell.length_a   1.000
_cell.length_b   1.000
_cell.length_c   1.000
_cell.angle_alpha   90.00
_cell.angle_beta   90.00
_cell.angle_gamma   90.00
#
_symmetry.space_group_name_H-M   'P 1'
#
loop_
_entity.id
_entity.type
_entity.pdbx_description
1 polymer ?
#
loop_
_entity_poly.entity_id
_entity_poly.type
_entity_poly.pdbx_seq_one_letter_code
_entity_poly.pdbx_strand_id
1 'polypeptide(L)'
;MAAGTTLAKPAEPTKSGSYFAGWYTDAAATESLYTFSKKVTADFTLYAAWSTEKLEEVNDYIQKGITYLLNKQFSEGLNMFELAYRKDPTDDKAKLYSGLTQLAMISMSDEVKTLIRDHFGMTSYPGSINALLSDSWFDTAYEDVHTVWIDEYEISATSLWSGYVRVAGRVVDTADGDVPCASVYVKSPNNTDMFINSYYYSYYYDTSFYSKYLTDIQQSDTGNYLLPVSVDPNDGSKYYNDDLGIDKPFDAKNVVCTNYCDSYKIKASNGSNYPGFTLPEWLENSEVYTNSLFKGLKTTETLSILMLANIVDLNTDGFNGLVDDLIAGVFGPTFTEACSRINSMTAAVDIPADLIGALRAEGILGTDETVKVGKDEATAIIASLKLFKGALQWLQSYNLNYDLSWTKKAFTDPASFEFDSSIDPFVQNVLSARPNGSAFMNAANATFTEALTEILTSYSNITADTNGNYPEAFKNEMEKYCDKYAEMVATVLNAIENKTKCSLGAISIDFGKFFTPGYFALTNFLTGSNGTPEFYVYVYDGYQDAFYKLTVANYKTISNSAWSYVSLAVDTSIITDVVSGVFPFDSYEYIKLVGLDDFIKSDAAVYYLK
;
A
#
# COMPACT_ATOMS: atom_id res chain seq x y z
N MET A 1 33.41 27.36 -1.99
CA MET A 1 32.51 27.39 -0.82
C MET A 1 32.65 26.05 -0.10
N ALA A 2 32.52 25.99 1.23
CA ALA A 2 32.52 24.70 1.91
C ALA A 2 31.26 23.92 1.51
N ALA A 3 31.37 22.61 1.28
CA ALA A 3 30.20 21.77 0.99
C ALA A 3 29.16 21.90 2.11
N GLY A 4 27.88 22.11 1.77
CA GLY A 4 26.78 22.21 2.73
C GLY A 4 26.35 23.63 3.15
N THR A 5 26.93 24.68 2.56
CA THR A 5 26.46 26.08 2.75
C THR A 5 25.51 26.52 1.64
N THR A 6 24.61 27.48 1.89
CA THR A 6 23.76 28.10 0.86
C THR A 6 24.59 29.03 -0.04
N LEU A 7 24.18 29.15 -1.31
CA LEU A 7 24.80 30.07 -2.26
C LEU A 7 24.31 31.50 -1.99
N ALA A 8 25.22 32.46 -1.87
CA ALA A 8 24.83 33.87 -1.84
C ALA A 8 24.27 34.28 -3.22
N LYS A 9 23.05 34.85 -3.24
CA LYS A 9 22.37 35.25 -4.48
C LYS A 9 23.22 36.27 -5.27
N PRO A 10 23.61 35.99 -6.53
CA PRO A 10 24.26 36.97 -7.39
C PRO A 10 23.33 38.14 -7.70
N ALA A 11 23.90 39.31 -7.99
CA ALA A 11 23.15 40.42 -8.56
C ALA A 11 22.46 39.98 -9.86
N GLU A 12 21.23 40.45 -10.07
CA GLU A 12 20.46 40.06 -11.24
C GLU A 12 21.13 40.60 -12.51
N PRO A 13 21.44 39.72 -13.48
CA PRO A 13 22.12 40.14 -14.69
C PRO A 13 21.17 40.98 -15.54
N THR A 14 21.73 41.77 -16.46
CA THR A 14 20.94 42.51 -17.46
C THR A 14 21.31 42.06 -18.88
N LYS A 15 20.31 41.94 -19.75
CA LYS A 15 20.48 41.61 -21.18
C LYS A 15 19.61 42.55 -22.00
N SER A 16 20.21 43.22 -22.97
CA SER A 16 19.50 44.19 -23.81
C SER A 16 18.34 43.53 -24.56
N GLY A 17 17.15 44.12 -24.50
CA GLY A 17 15.94 43.61 -25.15
C GLY A 17 15.34 42.36 -24.50
N SER A 18 15.72 42.01 -23.27
CA SER A 18 15.14 40.88 -22.54
C SER A 18 15.03 41.16 -21.04
N TYR A 19 14.13 40.45 -20.38
CA TYR A 19 13.86 40.54 -18.95
C TYR A 19 14.41 39.31 -18.24
N PHE A 20 15.09 39.49 -17.11
CA PHE A 20 15.65 38.38 -16.36
C PHE A 20 14.53 37.50 -15.80
N ALA A 21 14.50 36.24 -16.21
CA ALA A 21 13.49 35.25 -15.82
C ALA A 21 13.99 34.30 -14.72
N GLY A 22 15.15 34.62 -14.12
CA GLY A 22 15.69 33.90 -12.98
C GLY A 22 16.86 32.96 -13.30
N TRP A 23 17.30 32.22 -12.28
CA TRP A 23 18.49 31.37 -12.29
C TRP A 23 18.13 29.89 -12.36
N TYR A 24 18.87 29.12 -13.16
CA TYR A 24 18.65 27.69 -13.43
C TYR A 24 19.94 26.90 -13.27
N THR A 25 19.81 25.61 -12.99
CA THR A 25 20.95 24.68 -12.90
C THR A 25 21.30 24.05 -14.24
N ASP A 26 20.47 24.25 -15.26
CA ASP A 26 20.65 23.76 -16.61
C ASP A 26 20.60 24.91 -17.64
N ALA A 27 21.28 24.72 -18.78
CA ALA A 27 21.39 25.75 -19.81
C ALA A 27 20.10 25.97 -20.61
N ALA A 28 19.23 24.95 -20.66
CA ALA A 28 17.97 25.01 -21.38
C ALA A 28 16.86 25.72 -20.57
N ALA A 29 17.11 25.97 -19.29
CA ALA A 29 16.14 26.49 -18.32
C ALA A 29 14.88 25.62 -18.22
N THR A 30 15.07 24.30 -18.30
CA THR A 30 13.98 23.31 -18.20
C THR A 30 13.76 22.83 -16.76
N GLU A 31 14.76 22.99 -15.89
CA GLU A 31 14.63 22.66 -14.48
C GLU A 31 13.83 23.70 -13.70
N SER A 32 13.42 23.33 -12.49
CA SER A 32 12.83 24.29 -11.56
C SER A 32 13.79 25.43 -11.25
N LEU A 33 13.25 26.64 -11.12
CA LEU A 33 14.00 27.84 -10.78
C LEU A 33 14.87 27.62 -9.52
N TYR A 34 16.16 27.91 -9.63
CA TYR A 34 17.08 27.76 -8.50
C TYR A 34 16.75 28.76 -7.39
N THR A 35 16.46 28.24 -6.20
CA THR A 35 16.25 29.01 -4.97
C THR A 35 17.52 28.99 -4.13
N PHE A 36 17.95 30.16 -3.65
CA PHE A 36 19.18 30.31 -2.87
C PHE A 36 19.05 29.83 -1.41
N SER A 37 17.88 29.30 -1.03
CA SER A 37 17.68 28.55 0.21
C SER A 37 18.21 27.11 0.12
N LYS A 38 18.42 26.57 -1.09
CA LYS A 38 19.00 25.23 -1.28
C LYS A 38 20.50 25.22 -0.93
N LYS A 39 20.93 24.22 -0.15
CA LYS A 39 22.35 23.97 0.14
C LYS A 39 23.08 23.50 -1.12
N VAL A 40 24.29 23.99 -1.33
CA VAL A 40 25.15 23.51 -2.42
C VAL A 40 25.94 22.29 -1.94
N THR A 41 25.70 21.15 -2.58
CA THR A 41 26.31 19.85 -2.23
C THR A 41 27.42 19.41 -3.17
N ALA A 42 27.47 19.97 -4.39
CA ALA A 42 28.51 19.74 -5.39
C ALA A 42 28.71 20.99 -6.26
N ASP A 43 29.83 21.05 -6.99
CA ASP A 43 30.08 22.12 -7.97
C ASP A 43 29.07 22.03 -9.12
N PHE A 44 28.48 23.16 -9.50
CA PHE A 44 27.51 23.24 -10.60
C PHE A 44 27.59 24.61 -11.30
N THR A 45 26.98 24.71 -12.48
CA THR A 45 26.90 25.96 -13.25
C THR A 45 25.50 26.55 -13.14
N LEU A 46 25.42 27.86 -12.87
CA LEU A 46 24.16 28.59 -12.78
C LEU A 46 23.92 29.40 -14.07
N TYR A 47 22.76 29.23 -14.68
CA TYR A 47 22.37 29.85 -15.95
C TYR A 47 21.29 30.91 -15.74
N ALA A 48 21.44 32.07 -16.39
CA ALA A 48 20.44 33.14 -16.38
C ALA A 48 19.44 32.94 -17.53
N ALA A 49 18.15 32.78 -17.21
CA ALA A 49 17.09 32.73 -18.20
C ALA A 49 16.54 34.13 -18.51
N TRP A 50 15.96 34.27 -19.70
CA TRP A 50 15.51 35.56 -20.24
C TRP A 50 14.15 35.44 -20.91
N SER A 51 13.26 36.39 -20.65
CA SER A 51 11.96 36.55 -21.32
C SER A 51 12.02 37.72 -22.30
N THR A 52 11.38 37.58 -23.47
CA THR A 52 11.15 38.69 -24.41
C THR A 52 9.90 39.51 -24.04
N GLU A 53 9.04 38.96 -23.19
CA GLU A 53 7.84 39.61 -22.68
C GLU A 53 8.11 40.23 -21.31
N LYS A 54 7.70 41.48 -21.15
CA LYS A 54 7.71 42.17 -19.85
C LYS A 54 6.42 41.87 -19.12
N LEU A 55 6.52 41.15 -18.01
CA LEU A 55 5.41 40.99 -17.06
C LEU A 55 5.64 42.00 -15.95
N GLU A 56 4.70 42.93 -15.77
CA GLU A 56 4.89 44.09 -14.88
C GLU A 56 4.30 43.82 -13.49
N GLU A 57 3.16 43.13 -13.45
CA GLU A 57 2.38 42.88 -12.24
C GLU A 57 2.43 41.40 -11.81
N VAL A 58 2.24 41.15 -10.52
CA VAL A 58 2.20 39.78 -9.95
C VAL A 58 1.15 38.91 -10.65
N ASN A 59 -0.01 39.49 -10.96
CA ASN A 59 -1.11 38.78 -11.61
C ASN A 59 -0.76 38.32 -13.04
N ASP A 60 0.11 39.03 -13.75
CA ASP A 60 0.54 38.63 -15.11
C ASP A 60 1.29 37.30 -15.07
N TYR A 61 2.19 37.15 -14.10
CA TYR A 61 2.89 35.88 -13.85
C TYR A 61 1.92 34.79 -13.44
N ILE A 62 0.95 35.08 -12.56
CA ILE A 62 -0.05 34.11 -12.12
C ILE A 62 -0.85 33.56 -13.30
N GLN A 63 -1.42 34.43 -14.14
CA GLN A 63 -2.25 33.99 -15.28
C GLN A 63 -1.43 33.15 -16.28
N LYS A 64 -0.18 33.55 -16.51
CA LYS A 64 0.73 32.80 -17.37
C LYS A 64 1.10 31.44 -16.76
N GLY A 65 1.28 31.37 -15.44
CA GLY A 65 1.51 30.13 -14.70
C GLY A 65 0.34 29.15 -14.85
N ILE A 66 -0.89 29.62 -14.64
CA ILE A 66 -2.10 28.81 -14.85
C ILE A 66 -2.18 28.31 -16.30
N THR A 67 -1.91 29.18 -17.27
CA THR A 67 -1.89 28.81 -18.69
C THR A 67 -0.89 27.71 -19.00
N TYR A 68 0.33 27.78 -18.44
CA TYR A 68 1.33 26.73 -18.61
C TYR A 68 0.89 25.41 -17.97
N LEU A 69 0.33 25.45 -16.77
CA LEU A 69 -0.16 24.24 -16.09
C LEU A 69 -1.30 23.56 -16.88
N LEU A 70 -2.25 24.34 -17.42
CA LEU A 70 -3.32 23.81 -18.28
C LEU A 70 -2.78 23.16 -19.56
N ASN A 71 -1.67 23.67 -20.09
CA ASN A 71 -0.95 23.09 -21.22
C ASN A 71 0.02 21.95 -20.82
N LYS A 72 -0.02 21.49 -19.56
CA LYS A 72 0.86 20.45 -19.01
C LYS A 72 2.35 20.81 -19.03
N GLN A 73 2.66 22.11 -19.07
CA GLN A 73 4.00 22.67 -18.98
C GLN A 73 4.30 22.98 -17.50
N PHE A 74 4.49 21.93 -16.72
CA PHE A 74 4.49 22.00 -15.25
C PHE A 74 5.65 22.81 -14.68
N SER A 75 6.87 22.60 -15.18
CA SER A 75 8.05 23.36 -14.76
C SER A 75 7.92 24.85 -15.06
N GLU A 76 7.41 25.19 -16.24
CA GLU A 76 7.16 26.55 -16.66
C GLU A 76 6.05 27.21 -15.83
N GLY A 77 5.00 26.46 -15.51
CA GLY A 77 3.92 26.91 -14.62
C GLY A 77 4.40 27.24 -13.22
N LEU A 78 5.15 26.33 -12.59
CA LEU A 78 5.77 26.58 -11.28
C LEU A 78 6.73 27.78 -11.35
N ASN A 79 7.57 27.86 -12.37
CA ASN A 79 8.49 28.97 -12.55
C ASN A 79 7.77 30.33 -12.62
N MET A 80 6.62 30.41 -13.29
CA MET A 80 5.84 31.65 -13.29
C MET A 80 5.34 32.00 -11.88
N PHE A 81 4.86 31.04 -11.10
CA PHE A 81 4.47 31.31 -9.70
C PHE A 81 5.66 31.66 -8.80
N GLU A 82 6.83 31.09 -9.03
CA GLU A 82 8.08 31.49 -8.34
C GLU A 82 8.46 32.94 -8.68
N LEU A 83 8.32 33.34 -9.95
CA LEU A 83 8.58 34.72 -10.37
C LEU A 83 7.55 35.68 -9.77
N ALA A 84 6.28 35.29 -9.70
CA ALA A 84 5.23 36.04 -9.01
C ALA A 84 5.61 36.26 -7.53
N TYR A 85 6.03 35.21 -6.83
CA TYR A 85 6.44 35.29 -5.42
C TYR A 85 7.71 36.13 -5.23
N ARG A 86 8.68 36.04 -6.13
CA ARG A 86 9.90 36.87 -6.06
C ARG A 86 9.61 38.34 -6.30
N LYS A 87 8.64 38.64 -7.15
CA LYS A 87 8.21 40.00 -7.48
C LYS A 87 7.56 40.65 -6.26
N ASP A 88 6.66 39.92 -5.59
CA ASP A 88 6.06 40.33 -4.32
C ASP A 88 5.91 39.14 -3.36
N PRO A 89 6.85 38.97 -2.41
CA PRO A 89 6.77 37.90 -1.42
C PRO A 89 5.62 38.05 -0.42
N THR A 90 4.92 39.19 -0.40
CA THR A 90 3.79 39.42 0.49
C THR A 90 2.45 39.00 -0.12
N ASP A 91 2.39 38.81 -1.44
CA ASP A 91 1.17 38.40 -2.15
C ASP A 91 0.77 36.96 -1.81
N ASP A 92 -0.43 36.80 -1.24
CA ASP A 92 -0.91 35.50 -0.76
C ASP A 92 -1.29 34.54 -1.89
N LYS A 93 -1.68 35.03 -3.08
CA LYS A 93 -1.88 34.17 -4.26
C LYS A 93 -0.56 33.59 -4.73
N ALA A 94 0.48 34.42 -4.80
CA ALA A 94 1.81 33.96 -5.18
C ALA A 94 2.37 32.94 -4.18
N LYS A 95 2.18 33.14 -2.87
CA LYS A 95 2.54 32.16 -1.83
C LYS A 95 1.78 30.84 -2.00
N LEU A 96 0.45 30.89 -2.08
CA LEU A 96 -0.38 29.70 -2.13
C LEU A 96 -0.15 28.92 -3.42
N TYR A 97 -0.20 29.58 -4.57
CA TYR A 97 -0.11 28.90 -5.86
C TYR A 97 1.28 28.31 -6.10
N SER A 98 2.35 29.02 -5.70
CA SER A 98 3.69 28.44 -5.74
C SER A 98 3.82 27.26 -4.78
N GLY A 99 3.32 27.38 -3.54
CA GLY A 99 3.34 26.29 -2.56
C GLY A 99 2.57 25.05 -2.99
N LEU A 100 1.33 25.19 -3.44
CA LEU A 100 0.52 24.06 -3.93
C LEU A 100 1.15 23.40 -5.16
N THR A 101 1.67 24.20 -6.09
CA THR A 101 2.34 23.66 -7.28
C THR A 101 3.63 22.93 -6.91
N GLN A 102 4.42 23.46 -5.95
CA GLN A 102 5.59 22.76 -5.41
C GLN A 102 5.21 21.42 -4.80
N LEU A 103 4.16 21.36 -3.96
CA LEU A 103 3.69 20.11 -3.36
C LEU A 103 3.28 19.10 -4.42
N ALA A 104 2.50 19.53 -5.41
CA ALA A 104 2.03 18.66 -6.48
C ALA A 104 3.19 18.13 -7.34
N MET A 105 4.18 18.98 -7.63
CA MET A 105 5.37 18.62 -8.42
C MET A 105 6.35 17.69 -7.71
N ILE A 106 6.26 17.48 -6.38
CA ILE A 106 7.06 16.46 -5.69
C ILE A 106 6.85 15.09 -6.34
N SER A 107 5.61 14.77 -6.72
CA SER A 107 5.26 13.53 -7.44
C SER A 107 5.90 13.41 -8.82
N MET A 108 6.65 14.40 -9.31
CA MET A 108 7.37 14.36 -10.59
C MET A 108 8.87 14.66 -10.42
N SER A 109 9.36 14.76 -9.18
CA SER A 109 10.77 15.04 -8.93
C SER A 109 11.63 13.84 -9.30
N ASP A 110 12.90 14.09 -9.64
CA ASP A 110 13.82 13.01 -10.01
C ASP A 110 14.14 12.11 -8.82
N GLU A 111 14.08 12.63 -7.60
CA GLU A 111 14.19 11.85 -6.37
C GLU A 111 13.03 10.86 -6.24
N VAL A 112 11.78 11.29 -6.46
CA VAL A 112 10.62 10.38 -6.39
C VAL A 112 10.61 9.41 -7.57
N LYS A 113 11.00 9.83 -8.78
CA LYS A 113 11.17 8.91 -9.91
C LYS A 113 12.21 7.83 -9.61
N THR A 114 13.34 8.23 -9.05
CA THR A 114 14.43 7.33 -8.64
C THR A 114 13.95 6.38 -7.57
N LEU A 115 13.32 6.88 -6.50
CA LEU A 115 12.70 6.09 -5.45
C LEU A 115 11.75 5.01 -6.01
N ILE A 116 10.78 5.40 -6.83
CA ILE A 116 9.76 4.47 -7.34
C ILE A 116 10.39 3.45 -8.30
N ARG A 117 11.38 3.86 -9.12
CA ARG A 117 12.13 2.94 -9.97
C ARG A 117 12.94 1.94 -9.12
N ASP A 118 13.71 2.44 -8.17
CA ASP A 118 14.74 1.69 -7.44
C ASP A 118 14.18 0.87 -6.28
N HIS A 119 12.94 1.10 -5.85
CA HIS A 119 12.32 0.29 -4.78
C HIS A 119 11.02 -0.40 -5.18
N PHE A 120 10.34 0.03 -6.24
CA PHE A 120 9.06 -0.54 -6.68
C PHE A 120 9.11 -1.07 -8.12
N GLY A 121 10.20 -0.84 -8.86
CA GLY A 121 10.45 -1.45 -10.17
C GLY A 121 9.61 -0.88 -11.31
N MET A 122 9.08 0.33 -11.13
CA MET A 122 8.29 1.01 -12.16
C MET A 122 9.19 1.48 -13.31
N THR A 123 8.91 1.04 -14.54
CA THR A 123 9.70 1.31 -15.74
C THR A 123 9.22 2.51 -16.55
N SER A 124 7.92 2.87 -16.42
CA SER A 124 7.37 4.06 -17.06
C SER A 124 6.66 4.94 -16.04
N TYR A 125 7.18 6.14 -15.84
CA TYR A 125 6.64 7.09 -14.89
C TYR A 125 5.49 7.91 -15.50
N PRO A 126 4.39 8.16 -14.77
CA PRO A 126 3.31 9.02 -15.27
C PRO A 126 3.81 10.42 -15.63
N GLY A 127 3.46 10.90 -16.83
CA GLY A 127 3.90 12.21 -17.33
C GLY A 127 3.14 13.42 -16.77
N SER A 128 2.26 13.24 -15.78
CA SER A 128 1.42 14.30 -15.21
C SER A 128 1.52 14.35 -13.69
N ILE A 129 1.42 15.56 -13.14
CA ILE A 129 1.39 15.83 -11.70
C ILE A 129 0.35 14.94 -10.99
N ASN A 130 0.69 14.44 -9.81
CA ASN A 130 -0.15 13.63 -8.91
C ASN A 130 -0.71 12.35 -9.53
N ALA A 131 -0.29 11.96 -10.74
CA ALA A 131 -0.77 10.73 -11.34
C ALA A 131 -0.27 9.48 -10.60
N LEU A 132 0.82 9.57 -9.82
CA LEU A 132 1.24 8.50 -8.91
C LEU A 132 0.21 8.17 -7.82
N LEU A 133 -0.61 9.14 -7.45
CA LEU A 133 -1.58 9.03 -6.36
C LEU A 133 -2.99 8.82 -6.90
N SER A 134 -3.13 8.64 -8.22
CA SER A 134 -4.44 8.52 -8.85
C SER A 134 -4.99 7.11 -8.69
N ASP A 135 -6.15 7.02 -8.06
CA ASP A 135 -6.99 5.84 -8.01
C ASP A 135 -7.44 5.33 -9.40
N SER A 136 -7.41 6.17 -10.45
CA SER A 136 -7.67 5.77 -11.84
C SER A 136 -6.79 4.62 -12.35
N TRP A 137 -5.69 4.29 -11.67
CA TRP A 137 -4.91 3.07 -11.90
C TRP A 137 -5.71 1.79 -11.62
N PHE A 138 -6.65 1.90 -10.70
CA PHE A 138 -7.52 0.83 -10.20
C PHE A 138 -8.96 0.97 -10.72
N ASP A 139 -9.25 2.01 -11.52
CA ASP A 139 -10.51 2.16 -12.24
C ASP A 139 -10.69 1.00 -13.22
N THR A 140 -11.38 -0.01 -12.74
CA THR A 140 -11.83 -1.15 -13.51
C THR A 140 -13.09 -0.72 -14.24
N ALA A 141 -13.02 -0.56 -15.57
CA ALA A 141 -14.22 -0.47 -16.36
C ALA A 141 -14.91 -1.84 -16.34
N TYR A 142 -15.79 -2.09 -15.39
CA TYR A 142 -16.71 -3.23 -15.44
C TYR A 142 -17.65 -3.02 -16.63
N GLU A 143 -17.74 -4.00 -17.51
CA GLU A 143 -18.78 -4.05 -18.53
C GLU A 143 -19.69 -5.22 -18.15
N ASP A 144 -20.95 -4.93 -17.83
CA ASP A 144 -21.98 -5.95 -17.62
C ASP A 144 -22.18 -6.68 -18.95
N VAL A 145 -21.54 -7.84 -19.10
CA VAL A 145 -21.72 -8.64 -20.31
C VAL A 145 -22.40 -9.96 -19.95
N HIS A 146 -23.73 -9.93 -19.97
CA HIS A 146 -24.55 -11.14 -20.03
C HIS A 146 -24.38 -11.79 -21.43
N THR A 147 -23.35 -12.64 -21.61
CA THR A 147 -23.27 -13.49 -22.82
C THR A 147 -22.96 -14.93 -22.46
N VAL A 148 -23.97 -15.77 -22.61
CA VAL A 148 -23.90 -17.22 -22.55
C VAL A 148 -23.39 -17.73 -23.90
N TRP A 149 -22.33 -18.55 -23.91
CA TRP A 149 -22.02 -19.46 -25.01
C TRP A 149 -22.14 -20.90 -24.48
N ILE A 150 -23.09 -21.65 -25.03
CA ILE A 150 -23.30 -23.07 -24.73
C ILE A 150 -22.65 -23.85 -25.86
N ASP A 151 -21.62 -24.64 -25.55
CA ASP A 151 -21.20 -25.74 -26.42
C ASP A 151 -21.49 -27.06 -25.67
N GLU A 152 -22.31 -27.92 -26.27
CA GLU A 152 -22.59 -29.28 -25.77
C GLU A 152 -21.35 -30.17 -25.96
N TYR A 153 -20.92 -30.90 -24.92
CA TYR A 153 -19.82 -31.87 -25.03
C TYR A 153 -20.13 -33.21 -24.35
N GLU A 154 -19.71 -34.30 -25.00
CA GLU A 154 -19.75 -35.67 -24.48
C GLU A 154 -18.62 -35.91 -23.46
N ILE A 155 -18.96 -36.37 -22.26
CA ILE A 155 -17.97 -36.85 -21.28
C ILE A 155 -17.60 -38.29 -21.64
N SER A 156 -16.38 -38.54 -22.10
CA SER A 156 -15.84 -39.89 -22.24
C SER A 156 -15.15 -40.32 -20.93
N ALA A 157 -15.91 -40.67 -19.89
CA ALA A 157 -15.32 -41.22 -18.67
C ALA A 157 -15.37 -42.75 -18.68
N THR A 158 -14.20 -43.40 -18.73
CA THR A 158 -14.05 -44.84 -18.43
C THR A 158 -13.72 -45.13 -16.96
N SER A 159 -13.80 -44.15 -16.04
CA SER A 159 -13.67 -44.38 -14.60
C SER A 159 -14.57 -43.47 -13.76
N LEU A 160 -15.45 -44.09 -12.98
CA LEU A 160 -16.61 -43.50 -12.28
C LEU A 160 -16.29 -42.73 -10.98
N TRP A 161 -15.18 -42.00 -10.91
CA TRP A 161 -14.81 -41.22 -9.70
C TRP A 161 -14.21 -39.84 -9.99
N SER A 162 -13.74 -39.59 -11.22
CA SER A 162 -13.14 -38.31 -11.59
C SER A 162 -13.18 -38.11 -13.11
N GLY A 163 -13.41 -36.88 -13.54
CA GLY A 163 -13.38 -36.45 -14.94
C GLY A 163 -13.03 -34.98 -15.07
N TYR A 164 -12.87 -34.50 -16.31
CA TYR A 164 -12.65 -33.09 -16.60
C TYR A 164 -13.74 -32.59 -17.55
N VAL A 165 -14.24 -31.37 -17.31
CA VAL A 165 -15.12 -30.67 -18.25
C VAL A 165 -14.35 -29.51 -18.87
N ARG A 166 -14.43 -29.40 -20.20
CA ARG A 166 -13.86 -28.28 -20.95
C ARG A 166 -14.81 -27.09 -20.87
N VAL A 167 -14.34 -25.96 -20.39
CA VAL A 167 -15.10 -24.71 -20.32
C VAL A 167 -14.45 -23.63 -21.18
N ALA A 168 -15.27 -22.97 -22.00
CA ALA A 168 -14.88 -21.79 -22.76
C ALA A 168 -15.34 -20.54 -21.99
N GLY A 169 -14.41 -19.84 -21.33
CA GLY A 169 -14.71 -18.65 -20.52
C GLY A 169 -13.72 -18.46 -19.37
N ARG A 170 -13.71 -17.25 -18.78
CA ARG A 170 -12.90 -16.90 -17.59
C ARG A 170 -13.66 -17.31 -16.33
N VAL A 171 -12.99 -17.97 -15.37
CA VAL A 171 -13.51 -18.14 -14.00
C VAL A 171 -13.46 -16.76 -13.33
N VAL A 172 -14.61 -16.25 -12.91
CA VAL A 172 -14.74 -14.93 -12.28
C VAL A 172 -14.83 -15.15 -10.78
N ASP A 173 -14.02 -14.44 -10.02
CA ASP A 173 -14.16 -14.35 -8.56
C ASP A 173 -15.38 -13.47 -8.26
N THR A 174 -16.35 -13.99 -7.52
CA THR A 174 -17.54 -13.22 -7.15
C THR A 174 -17.20 -12.27 -6.01
N ALA A 175 -17.49 -10.98 -6.19
CA ALA A 175 -17.42 -10.00 -5.13
C ALA A 175 -18.58 -10.24 -4.15
N ASP A 176 -18.32 -10.99 -3.08
CA ASP A 176 -18.97 -10.94 -1.75
C ASP A 176 -18.80 -12.27 -1.00
N GLY A 177 -17.56 -12.74 -0.80
CA GLY A 177 -17.29 -13.90 0.05
C GLY A 177 -17.91 -15.24 -0.40
N ASP A 178 -18.62 -15.26 -1.52
CA ASP A 178 -19.11 -16.46 -2.18
C ASP A 178 -18.01 -17.01 -3.09
N VAL A 179 -17.78 -18.31 -2.94
CA VAL A 179 -16.83 -19.11 -3.71
C VAL A 179 -17.13 -18.94 -5.21
N PRO A 180 -16.12 -18.82 -6.10
CA PRO A 180 -16.36 -18.90 -7.54
C PRO A 180 -17.09 -20.21 -7.86
N CYS A 181 -18.39 -20.11 -8.16
CA CYS A 181 -19.25 -21.24 -8.44
C CYS A 181 -19.38 -21.42 -9.96
N ALA A 182 -19.02 -22.60 -10.45
CA ALA A 182 -19.37 -23.04 -11.80
C ALA A 182 -20.51 -24.06 -11.67
N SER A 183 -21.72 -23.67 -12.06
CA SER A 183 -22.87 -24.57 -12.06
C SER A 183 -22.85 -25.42 -13.33
N VAL A 184 -22.45 -26.70 -13.20
CA VAL A 184 -22.46 -27.66 -14.32
C VAL A 184 -23.77 -28.45 -14.27
N TYR A 185 -24.64 -28.26 -15.28
CA TYR A 185 -25.86 -29.06 -15.40
C TYR A 185 -25.57 -30.33 -16.21
N VAL A 186 -25.93 -31.50 -15.66
CA VAL A 186 -25.81 -32.79 -16.36
C VAL A 186 -27.20 -33.18 -16.85
N LYS A 187 -27.40 -33.16 -18.18
CA LYS A 187 -28.71 -33.47 -18.77
C LYS A 187 -28.80 -34.97 -19.05
N SER A 188 -29.51 -35.68 -18.17
CA SER A 188 -29.85 -37.08 -18.41
C SER A 188 -30.64 -37.23 -19.74
N PRO A 189 -30.42 -38.30 -20.53
CA PRO A 189 -31.15 -38.55 -21.79
C PRO A 189 -32.69 -38.53 -21.67
N ASN A 190 -33.21 -38.59 -20.44
CA ASN A 190 -34.63 -38.73 -20.15
C ASN A 190 -35.31 -37.42 -19.71
N ASN A 191 -34.64 -36.27 -19.87
CA ASN A 191 -35.20 -34.93 -19.62
C ASN A 191 -35.62 -34.65 -18.17
N THR A 192 -35.05 -35.37 -17.21
CA THR A 192 -35.05 -34.99 -15.80
C THR A 192 -33.76 -34.21 -15.52
N ASP A 193 -33.89 -32.89 -15.41
CA ASP A 193 -32.76 -32.03 -15.08
C ASP A 193 -32.23 -32.41 -13.68
N MET A 194 -30.97 -32.84 -13.60
CA MET A 194 -30.29 -33.02 -12.32
C MET A 194 -29.47 -31.77 -12.02
N PHE A 195 -29.76 -31.17 -10.87
CA PHE A 195 -29.04 -30.02 -10.34
C PHE A 195 -27.82 -30.54 -9.58
N ILE A 196 -26.61 -30.39 -10.12
CA ILE A 196 -25.37 -30.61 -9.37
C ILE A 196 -24.95 -29.24 -8.86
N ASN A 197 -25.31 -28.93 -7.62
CA ASN A 197 -24.85 -27.73 -6.96
C ASN A 197 -23.52 -28.04 -6.27
N SER A 198 -22.44 -27.34 -6.60
CA SER A 198 -21.22 -27.37 -5.78
C SER A 198 -21.41 -26.46 -4.56
N TYR A 199 -22.38 -26.76 -3.69
CA TYR A 199 -22.38 -26.23 -2.33
C TYR A 199 -21.50 -27.14 -1.49
N TYR A 200 -20.30 -26.71 -1.16
CA TYR A 200 -19.60 -27.28 -0.01
C TYR A 200 -19.74 -26.31 1.16
N TYR A 201 -20.53 -26.76 2.15
CA TYR A 201 -20.78 -26.09 3.42
C TYR A 201 -19.47 -25.61 4.07
N SER A 202 -19.29 -24.30 4.23
CA SER A 202 -18.24 -23.72 5.06
C SER A 202 -18.75 -23.59 6.50
N TYR A 203 -18.41 -24.56 7.33
CA TYR A 203 -18.33 -24.33 8.77
C TYR A 203 -16.93 -24.75 9.20
N TYR A 204 -16.11 -23.74 9.49
CA TYR A 204 -14.72 -23.84 9.87
C TYR A 204 -13.78 -24.32 8.74
N TYR A 205 -12.53 -23.87 8.81
CA TYR A 205 -11.35 -24.20 7.98
C TYR A 205 -10.96 -23.22 6.85
N ASP A 206 -9.90 -22.48 7.19
CA ASP A 206 -8.65 -22.24 6.47
C ASP A 206 -8.70 -21.86 4.97
N THR A 207 -8.26 -20.63 4.68
CA THR A 207 -8.04 -20.08 3.34
C THR A 207 -6.96 -20.83 2.56
N SER A 208 -6.13 -21.66 3.20
CA SER A 208 -5.15 -22.54 2.56
C SER A 208 -5.77 -23.68 1.74
N PHE A 209 -7.05 -24.01 1.97
CA PHE A 209 -7.76 -25.06 1.24
C PHE A 209 -8.28 -24.61 -0.12
N TYR A 210 -8.46 -23.30 -0.32
CA TYR A 210 -9.04 -22.72 -1.54
C TYR A 210 -8.01 -22.55 -2.67
N SER A 211 -6.73 -22.38 -2.34
CA SER A 211 -5.64 -22.32 -3.33
C SER A 211 -5.37 -23.67 -4.02
N LYS A 212 -5.67 -24.79 -3.33
CA LYS A 212 -5.38 -26.16 -3.81
C LYS A 212 -6.27 -26.62 -4.98
N TYR A 213 -7.40 -25.96 -5.23
CA TYR A 213 -8.28 -26.34 -6.35
C TYR A 213 -8.09 -25.47 -7.60
N LEU A 214 -7.47 -24.29 -7.45
CA LEU A 214 -6.99 -23.50 -8.59
C LEU A 214 -5.75 -24.14 -9.25
N THR A 215 -4.98 -24.95 -8.50
CA THR A 215 -3.79 -25.65 -9.01
C THR A 215 -4.09 -26.84 -9.94
N ASP A 216 -5.31 -27.37 -9.94
CA ASP A 216 -5.72 -28.51 -10.80
C ASP A 216 -6.44 -28.07 -12.09
N ILE A 217 -6.55 -26.76 -12.34
CA ILE A 217 -7.09 -26.23 -13.60
C ILE A 217 -6.02 -26.35 -14.67
N GLN A 218 -6.28 -27.19 -15.68
CA GLN A 218 -5.34 -27.38 -16.78
C GLN A 218 -5.75 -26.55 -18.00
N GLN A 219 -4.76 -25.98 -18.69
CA GLN A 219 -4.98 -25.35 -19.98
C GLN A 219 -4.88 -26.41 -21.09
N SER A 220 -5.95 -26.56 -21.87
CA SER A 220 -5.96 -27.47 -23.03
C SER A 220 -5.12 -26.92 -24.18
N ASP A 221 -4.74 -27.79 -25.12
CA ASP A 221 -4.02 -27.46 -26.37
C ASP A 221 -4.72 -26.40 -27.25
N THR A 222 -5.98 -26.09 -26.95
CA THR A 222 -6.81 -25.11 -27.66
C THR A 222 -7.01 -23.79 -26.90
N GLY A 223 -6.36 -23.62 -25.75
CA GLY A 223 -6.43 -22.40 -24.92
C GLY A 223 -7.63 -22.34 -23.96
N ASN A 224 -8.48 -23.37 -23.94
CA ASN A 224 -9.62 -23.49 -23.01
C ASN A 224 -9.20 -24.12 -21.68
N TYR A 225 -9.91 -23.82 -20.58
CA TYR A 225 -9.65 -24.37 -19.25
C TYR A 225 -10.37 -25.70 -19.03
N LEU A 226 -9.70 -26.62 -18.33
CA LEU A 226 -10.24 -27.92 -17.90
C LEU A 226 -10.48 -27.87 -16.38
N LEU A 227 -11.74 -28.02 -15.98
CA LEU A 227 -12.13 -28.06 -14.57
C LEU A 227 -12.27 -29.51 -14.10
N PRO A 228 -11.66 -29.90 -12.97
CA PRO A 228 -11.87 -31.21 -12.38
C PRO A 228 -13.30 -31.32 -11.84
N VAL A 229 -13.99 -32.41 -12.17
CA VAL A 229 -15.28 -32.77 -11.60
C VAL A 229 -15.18 -34.14 -10.92
N SER A 230 -15.61 -34.20 -9.67
CA SER A 230 -15.83 -35.44 -8.93
C SER A 230 -17.32 -35.73 -8.92
N VAL A 231 -17.71 -36.91 -9.38
CA VAL A 231 -19.10 -37.37 -9.31
C VAL A 231 -19.09 -38.56 -8.35
N ASP A 232 -19.66 -38.40 -7.16
CA ASP A 232 -19.91 -39.53 -6.26
C ASP A 232 -21.27 -40.15 -6.62
N PRO A 233 -21.31 -41.33 -7.25
CA PRO A 233 -22.58 -41.99 -7.58
C PRO A 233 -23.34 -42.49 -6.32
N ASN A 234 -22.71 -42.48 -5.14
CA ASN A 234 -23.29 -42.94 -3.88
C ASN A 234 -23.68 -41.81 -2.93
N ASP A 235 -23.45 -40.54 -3.28
CA ASP A 235 -24.00 -39.42 -2.51
C ASP A 235 -25.49 -39.27 -2.80
N GLY A 236 -26.25 -40.23 -2.28
CA GLY A 236 -27.68 -40.14 -2.05
C GLY A 236 -27.98 -39.19 -0.89
N SER A 237 -27.36 -38.00 -0.87
CA SER A 237 -27.81 -36.86 -0.08
C SER A 237 -29.18 -36.46 -0.61
N LYS A 238 -30.17 -37.12 -0.02
CA LYS A 238 -31.61 -36.95 -0.18
C LYS A 238 -32.01 -35.48 -0.13
N TYR A 239 -32.10 -34.84 -1.29
CA TYR A 239 -33.19 -33.92 -1.54
C TYR A 239 -34.35 -34.74 -2.10
N TYR A 240 -35.15 -35.30 -1.18
CA TYR A 240 -36.52 -35.67 -1.49
C TYR A 240 -37.22 -34.39 -1.93
N ASN A 241 -37.33 -34.18 -3.25
CA ASN A 241 -38.40 -33.35 -3.78
C ASN A 241 -39.54 -34.31 -4.08
N ASP A 242 -40.55 -34.32 -3.21
CA ASP A 242 -41.62 -35.32 -3.13
C ASP A 242 -42.54 -35.43 -4.37
N ASP A 243 -42.24 -34.74 -5.48
CA ASP A 243 -43.16 -34.65 -6.63
C ASP A 243 -42.89 -35.62 -7.79
N LEU A 244 -41.82 -36.42 -7.82
CA LEU A 244 -41.48 -37.17 -9.05
C LEU A 244 -41.06 -38.64 -8.87
N GLY A 245 -41.62 -39.36 -7.90
CA GLY A 245 -41.29 -40.77 -7.57
C GLY A 245 -40.88 -41.69 -8.73
N ILE A 246 -39.58 -41.79 -9.00
CA ILE A 246 -38.99 -42.73 -9.98
C ILE A 246 -37.63 -43.23 -9.46
N ASP A 247 -37.58 -44.50 -9.07
CA ASP A 247 -36.35 -45.29 -8.86
C ASP A 247 -35.83 -45.82 -10.20
N LYS A 248 -34.75 -45.25 -10.80
CA LYS A 248 -34.00 -45.91 -11.91
C LYS A 248 -32.51 -45.51 -12.00
N PRO A 249 -31.63 -46.41 -12.49
CA PRO A 249 -30.17 -46.25 -12.52
C PRO A 249 -29.65 -45.27 -13.58
N PHE A 250 -28.50 -44.67 -13.29
CA PHE A 250 -27.81 -43.59 -14.01
C PHE A 250 -27.08 -44.09 -15.28
N ASP A 251 -27.30 -43.44 -16.43
CA ASP A 251 -26.53 -43.64 -17.69
C ASP A 251 -26.19 -42.25 -18.27
N ALA A 252 -25.02 -41.72 -17.89
CA ALA A 252 -24.59 -40.37 -18.25
C ALA A 252 -24.02 -40.33 -19.67
N LYS A 253 -24.81 -39.82 -20.62
CA LYS A 253 -24.33 -39.58 -22.00
C LYS A 253 -24.28 -38.13 -22.44
N ASN A 254 -24.89 -37.17 -21.74
CA ASN A 254 -24.84 -35.76 -22.14
C ASN A 254 -24.75 -34.84 -20.91
N VAL A 255 -23.81 -33.90 -20.93
CA VAL A 255 -23.70 -32.82 -19.93
C VAL A 255 -23.90 -31.50 -20.65
N VAL A 256 -24.80 -30.66 -20.15
CA VAL A 256 -25.14 -29.38 -20.75
C VAL A 256 -24.85 -28.31 -19.70
N CYS A 257 -23.72 -27.63 -19.77
CA CYS A 257 -23.43 -26.55 -18.82
C CYS A 257 -24.30 -25.32 -19.12
N THR A 258 -25.20 -24.95 -18.22
CA THR A 258 -25.87 -23.63 -18.23
C THR A 258 -25.38 -22.80 -17.06
N ASN A 259 -24.56 -21.77 -17.33
CA ASN A 259 -24.25 -20.77 -16.32
C ASN A 259 -25.39 -19.74 -16.26
N TYR A 260 -26.11 -19.71 -15.14
CA TYR A 260 -26.69 -18.46 -14.62
C TYR A 260 -25.70 -17.88 -13.64
N CYS A 261 -24.61 -17.34 -14.18
CA CYS A 261 -23.71 -16.49 -13.43
C CYS A 261 -23.83 -15.12 -14.08
N ASP A 262 -24.07 -14.08 -13.29
CA ASP A 262 -23.78 -12.73 -13.73
C ASP A 262 -22.27 -12.67 -14.00
N SER A 263 -21.90 -12.95 -15.25
CA SER A 263 -20.51 -13.01 -15.66
C SER A 263 -19.99 -11.60 -15.82
N TYR A 264 -19.44 -11.03 -14.75
CA TYR A 264 -18.70 -9.79 -14.85
C TYR A 264 -17.45 -10.03 -15.68
N LYS A 265 -17.40 -9.48 -16.90
CA LYS A 265 -16.15 -9.40 -17.64
C LYS A 265 -15.34 -8.28 -16.99
N ILE A 266 -14.28 -8.63 -16.26
CA ILE A 266 -13.20 -7.68 -16.00
C ILE A 266 -12.64 -7.31 -17.37
N LYS A 267 -12.96 -6.11 -17.85
CA LYS A 267 -12.35 -5.54 -19.04
C LYS A 267 -10.85 -5.54 -18.76
N ALA A 268 -10.06 -6.13 -19.66
CA ALA A 268 -8.63 -5.87 -19.68
C ALA A 268 -8.52 -4.35 -19.71
N SER A 269 -8.09 -3.79 -18.59
CA SER A 269 -8.09 -2.37 -18.38
C SER A 269 -7.26 -1.73 -19.49
N ASN A 270 -7.66 -0.54 -19.91
CA ASN A 270 -6.98 0.16 -21.00
C ASN A 270 -5.49 0.22 -20.63
N GLY A 271 -4.65 -0.58 -21.31
CA GLY A 271 -3.24 -0.78 -20.95
C GLY A 271 -2.39 0.49 -21.02
N SER A 272 -3.01 1.62 -21.39
CA SER A 272 -2.50 2.99 -21.38
C SER A 272 -2.45 3.65 -20.00
N ASN A 273 -3.20 3.17 -18.99
CA ASN A 273 -3.26 3.79 -17.67
C ASN A 273 -2.30 3.15 -16.65
N TYR A 274 -1.73 1.99 -16.96
CA TYR A 274 -0.83 1.28 -16.05
C TYR A 274 0.61 1.71 -16.26
N PRO A 275 1.31 2.12 -15.20
CA PRO A 275 2.75 2.21 -15.28
C PRO A 275 3.33 0.81 -15.55
N GLY A 276 4.32 0.72 -16.43
CA GLY A 276 5.06 -0.51 -16.65
C GLY A 276 5.85 -0.89 -15.39
N PHE A 277 5.96 -2.18 -15.13
CA PHE A 277 6.81 -2.74 -14.08
C PHE A 277 7.79 -3.72 -14.71
N THR A 278 8.96 -3.87 -14.09
CA THR A 278 9.88 -4.95 -14.44
C THR A 278 9.23 -6.29 -14.04
N LEU A 279 9.38 -7.33 -14.84
CA LEU A 279 9.05 -8.70 -14.45
C LEU A 279 10.33 -9.37 -13.95
N PRO A 280 10.47 -9.65 -12.65
CA PRO A 280 11.60 -10.39 -12.12
C PRO A 280 11.77 -11.78 -12.76
N GLU A 281 13.00 -12.15 -13.08
CA GLU A 281 13.31 -13.46 -13.69
C GLU A 281 12.87 -14.64 -12.80
N TRP A 282 13.02 -14.53 -11.48
CA TRP A 282 12.58 -15.59 -10.57
C TRP A 282 11.04 -15.72 -10.52
N LEU A 283 10.31 -14.60 -10.65
CA LEU A 283 8.86 -14.63 -10.70
C LEU A 283 8.42 -15.24 -12.03
N GLU A 284 9.01 -14.83 -13.15
CA GLU A 284 8.72 -15.38 -14.48
C GLU A 284 8.84 -16.90 -14.52
N ASN A 285 9.85 -17.45 -13.82
CA ASN A 285 10.12 -18.88 -13.72
C ASN A 285 9.39 -19.59 -12.57
N SER A 286 8.62 -18.86 -11.75
CA SER A 286 7.89 -19.44 -10.61
C SER A 286 6.69 -20.26 -11.10
N GLU A 287 6.35 -21.31 -10.35
CA GLU A 287 5.17 -22.12 -10.61
C GLU A 287 3.89 -21.27 -10.47
N VAL A 288 3.86 -20.39 -9.46
CA VAL A 288 2.77 -19.43 -9.23
C VAL A 288 2.54 -18.54 -10.45
N TYR A 289 3.58 -17.96 -11.05
CA TYR A 289 3.40 -17.13 -12.24
C TYR A 289 3.07 -17.96 -13.48
N THR A 290 3.77 -19.08 -13.69
CA THR A 290 3.64 -19.92 -14.89
C THR A 290 2.27 -20.58 -15.00
N ASN A 291 1.72 -21.04 -13.86
CA ASN A 291 0.42 -21.71 -13.80
C ASN A 291 -0.74 -20.76 -13.53
N SER A 292 -0.46 -19.46 -13.35
CA SER A 292 -1.51 -18.48 -13.12
C SER A 292 -2.16 -17.94 -14.39
N LEU A 293 -3.39 -17.48 -14.22
CA LEU A 293 -4.08 -16.61 -15.17
C LEU A 293 -3.35 -15.26 -15.40
N PHE A 294 -2.27 -14.95 -14.66
CA PHE A 294 -1.57 -13.65 -14.70
C PHE A 294 -0.58 -13.53 -15.88
N LYS A 295 -0.19 -14.64 -16.51
CA LYS A 295 0.75 -14.63 -17.64
C LYS A 295 0.14 -13.92 -18.86
N GLY A 296 0.56 -12.69 -19.12
CA GLY A 296 0.14 -11.89 -20.27
C GLY A 296 -1.12 -11.04 -20.08
N LEU A 297 -1.74 -11.02 -18.89
CA LEU A 297 -2.87 -10.15 -18.56
C LEU A 297 -2.42 -8.99 -17.67
N LYS A 298 -2.94 -7.78 -17.92
CA LYS A 298 -2.72 -6.59 -17.08
C LYS A 298 -3.97 -6.36 -16.23
N THR A 299 -4.09 -7.04 -15.09
CA THR A 299 -5.17 -6.82 -14.11
C THR A 299 -4.63 -6.18 -12.82
N THR A 300 -5.51 -5.67 -11.96
CA THR A 300 -5.16 -5.15 -10.64
C THR A 300 -4.44 -6.19 -9.78
N GLU A 301 -4.84 -7.46 -9.84
CA GLU A 301 -4.21 -8.56 -9.10
C GLU A 301 -2.79 -8.84 -9.63
N THR A 302 -2.62 -8.79 -10.96
CA THR A 302 -1.29 -8.96 -11.58
C THR A 302 -0.35 -7.82 -11.18
N LEU A 303 -0.87 -6.60 -11.10
CA LEU A 303 -0.12 -5.42 -10.66
C LEU A 303 0.36 -5.58 -9.21
N SER A 304 -0.49 -6.03 -8.29
CA SER A 304 -0.14 -6.24 -6.89
C SER A 304 0.98 -7.27 -6.72
N ILE A 305 0.93 -8.38 -7.46
CA ILE A 305 1.98 -9.43 -7.44
C ILE A 305 3.28 -8.89 -8.05
N LEU A 306 3.23 -8.18 -9.18
CA LEU A 306 4.40 -7.57 -9.80
C LEU A 306 5.04 -6.53 -8.87
N MET A 307 4.24 -5.68 -8.22
CA MET A 307 4.74 -4.67 -7.28
C MET A 307 5.42 -5.35 -6.10
N LEU A 308 4.80 -6.37 -5.50
CA LEU A 308 5.40 -7.15 -4.42
C LEU A 308 6.73 -7.79 -4.86
N ALA A 309 6.76 -8.42 -6.03
CA ALA A 309 7.96 -9.07 -6.53
C ALA A 309 9.10 -8.08 -6.79
N ASN A 310 8.81 -6.89 -7.33
CA ASN A 310 9.80 -5.83 -7.49
C ASN A 310 10.28 -5.28 -6.14
N ILE A 311 9.37 -5.11 -5.17
CA ILE A 311 9.74 -4.72 -3.80
C ILE A 311 10.73 -5.73 -3.21
N VAL A 312 10.45 -7.03 -3.36
CA VAL A 312 11.36 -8.09 -2.88
C VAL A 312 12.71 -8.08 -3.59
N ASP A 313 12.74 -7.82 -4.90
CA ASP A 313 13.98 -7.86 -5.70
C ASP A 313 14.86 -6.64 -5.55
N LEU A 314 14.26 -5.48 -5.34
CA LEU A 314 14.96 -4.21 -5.34
C LEU A 314 15.33 -3.74 -3.92
N ASN A 315 14.78 -4.39 -2.89
CA ASN A 315 15.06 -4.11 -1.48
C ASN A 315 15.75 -5.31 -0.82
N THR A 316 16.80 -5.85 -1.44
CA THR A 316 17.50 -7.06 -0.94
C THR A 316 18.11 -6.88 0.44
N ASP A 317 18.51 -5.65 0.79
CA ASP A 317 19.06 -5.31 2.10
C ASP A 317 17.95 -4.92 3.11
N GLY A 318 16.67 -5.05 2.73
CA GLY A 318 15.48 -4.64 3.47
C GLY A 318 15.09 -3.18 3.24
N PHE A 319 14.32 -2.62 4.18
CA PHE A 319 13.55 -1.38 3.95
C PHE A 319 14.13 -0.11 4.58
N ASN A 320 15.30 -0.13 5.22
CA ASN A 320 15.86 1.13 5.75
C ASN A 320 16.11 2.15 4.64
N GLY A 321 16.70 1.72 3.52
CA GLY A 321 16.94 2.59 2.36
C GLY A 321 15.65 3.15 1.77
N LEU A 322 14.65 2.30 1.57
CA LEU A 322 13.33 2.71 1.08
C LEU A 322 12.70 3.80 1.96
N VAL A 323 12.71 3.63 3.29
CA VAL A 323 12.13 4.62 4.21
C VAL A 323 12.95 5.92 4.21
N ASP A 324 14.28 5.83 4.16
CA ASP A 324 15.16 7.01 4.08
C ASP A 324 14.90 7.81 2.78
N ASP A 325 14.79 7.12 1.65
CA ASP A 325 14.54 7.74 0.34
C ASP A 325 13.11 8.27 0.21
N LEU A 326 12.11 7.61 0.82
CA LEU A 326 10.74 8.13 0.91
C LEU A 326 10.72 9.48 1.65
N ILE A 327 11.38 9.57 2.80
CA ILE A 327 11.46 10.81 3.58
C ILE A 327 12.25 11.87 2.82
N ALA A 328 13.38 11.53 2.21
CA ALA A 328 14.23 12.47 1.49
C ALA A 328 13.56 13.00 0.22
N GLY A 329 12.93 12.12 -0.57
CA GLY A 329 12.28 12.46 -1.82
C GLY A 329 10.96 13.19 -1.63
N VAL A 330 10.05 12.65 -0.80
CA VAL A 330 8.69 13.21 -0.63
C VAL A 330 8.67 14.36 0.36
N PHE A 331 9.41 14.26 1.47
CA PHE A 331 9.37 15.22 2.58
C PHE A 331 10.63 16.07 2.69
N GLY A 332 11.35 16.21 1.57
CA GLY A 332 12.59 16.96 1.47
C GLY A 332 12.45 18.49 1.48
N PRO A 333 13.45 19.22 0.95
CA PRO A 333 13.46 20.68 0.96
C PRO A 333 12.28 21.33 0.25
N THR A 334 11.81 20.76 -0.87
CA THR A 334 10.67 21.28 -1.64
C THR A 334 9.38 21.27 -0.80
N PHE A 335 9.09 20.16 -0.11
CA PHE A 335 7.97 20.07 0.82
C PHE A 335 8.07 21.12 1.93
N THR A 336 9.26 21.25 2.53
CA THR A 336 9.52 22.19 3.62
C THR A 336 9.31 23.64 3.19
N GLU A 337 9.83 24.03 2.02
CA GLU A 337 9.67 25.35 1.43
C GLU A 337 8.19 25.65 1.13
N ALA A 338 7.47 24.70 0.52
CA ALA A 338 6.05 24.84 0.22
C ALA A 338 5.22 25.06 1.48
N CYS A 339 5.46 24.26 2.52
CA CYS A 339 4.82 24.42 3.83
C CYS A 339 5.11 25.81 4.42
N SER A 340 6.36 26.26 4.38
CA SER A 340 6.74 27.57 4.90
C SER A 340 6.02 28.71 4.19
N ARG A 341 5.82 28.61 2.87
CA ARG A 341 5.12 29.65 2.09
C ARG A 341 3.64 29.70 2.44
N ILE A 342 2.98 28.55 2.46
CA ILE A 342 1.55 28.44 2.77
C ILE A 342 1.30 28.92 4.21
N ASN A 343 2.14 28.53 5.17
CA ASN A 343 2.02 28.97 6.56
C ASN A 343 2.27 30.49 6.75
N SER A 344 2.90 31.15 5.77
CA SER A 344 3.15 32.61 5.78
C SER A 344 2.02 33.44 5.14
N MET A 345 0.94 32.81 4.70
CA MET A 345 -0.23 33.52 4.17
C MET A 345 -0.89 34.39 5.25
N THR A 346 -1.53 35.47 4.82
CA THR A 346 -2.22 36.41 5.73
C THR A 346 -3.69 36.62 5.40
N ALA A 347 -4.12 36.32 4.18
CA ALA A 347 -5.48 36.43 3.70
C ALA A 347 -5.89 35.16 2.94
N ALA A 348 -7.19 34.94 2.87
CA ALA A 348 -7.77 33.87 2.08
C ALA A 348 -7.63 34.16 0.57
N VAL A 349 -7.42 33.10 -0.19
CA VAL A 349 -7.14 33.14 -1.63
C VAL A 349 -8.16 32.29 -2.37
N ASP A 350 -8.73 32.87 -3.43
CA ASP A 350 -9.54 32.11 -4.39
C ASP A 350 -8.63 31.24 -5.27
N ILE A 351 -8.98 29.96 -5.41
CA ILE A 351 -8.32 29.00 -6.30
C ILE A 351 -9.32 28.65 -7.42
N PRO A 352 -9.06 29.03 -8.68
CA PRO A 352 -9.97 28.73 -9.78
C PRO A 352 -10.02 27.23 -10.07
N ALA A 353 -11.19 26.74 -10.51
CA ALA A 353 -11.39 25.33 -10.89
C ALA A 353 -10.34 24.83 -11.90
N ASP A 354 -9.95 25.69 -12.86
CA ASP A 354 -8.89 25.41 -13.83
C ASP A 354 -7.55 25.05 -13.17
N LEU A 355 -7.18 25.76 -12.09
CA LEU A 355 -5.95 25.48 -11.35
C LEU A 355 -6.09 24.21 -10.50
N ILE A 356 -7.27 23.98 -9.90
CA ILE A 356 -7.55 22.74 -9.15
C ILE A 356 -7.40 21.53 -10.06
N GLY A 357 -7.99 21.58 -11.27
CA GLY A 357 -7.87 20.52 -12.27
C GLY A 357 -6.44 20.36 -12.82
N ALA A 358 -5.74 21.48 -13.08
CA ALA A 358 -4.37 21.41 -13.58
C ALA A 358 -3.39 20.78 -12.57
N LEU A 359 -3.65 20.95 -11.26
CA LEU A 359 -2.88 20.32 -10.18
C LEU A 359 -3.38 18.90 -9.82
N ARG A 360 -4.47 18.44 -10.44
CA ARG A 360 -5.18 17.20 -10.08
C ARG A 360 -5.51 17.12 -8.58
N ALA A 361 -6.02 18.22 -8.02
CA ALA A 361 -6.33 18.37 -6.61
C ALA A 361 -7.84 18.26 -6.32
N GLU A 362 -8.63 17.76 -7.27
CA GLU A 362 -10.09 17.75 -7.20
C GLU A 362 -10.62 16.88 -6.06
N GLY A 363 -9.94 15.78 -5.71
CA GLY A 363 -10.32 14.93 -4.57
C GLY A 363 -10.12 15.61 -3.20
N ILE A 364 -9.35 16.70 -3.15
CA ILE A 364 -9.05 17.44 -1.91
C ILE A 364 -9.84 18.76 -1.86
N LEU A 365 -9.92 19.48 -3.00
CA LEU A 365 -10.50 20.81 -3.08
C LEU A 365 -11.89 20.83 -3.74
N GLY A 366 -12.32 19.74 -4.39
CA GLY A 366 -13.57 19.65 -5.14
C GLY A 366 -13.40 19.83 -6.66
N THR A 367 -14.43 19.45 -7.43
CA THR A 367 -14.51 19.62 -8.89
C THR A 367 -15.47 20.78 -9.18
N ASP A 368 -15.19 21.60 -10.19
CA ASP A 368 -16.16 22.50 -10.88
C ASP A 368 -16.41 23.93 -10.33
N GLU A 369 -15.85 24.33 -9.19
CA GLU A 369 -16.02 25.71 -8.69
C GLU A 369 -14.71 26.37 -8.24
N THR A 370 -14.72 27.70 -8.15
CA THR A 370 -13.62 28.44 -7.51
C THR A 370 -13.73 28.26 -6.01
N VAL A 371 -12.66 27.79 -5.37
CA VAL A 371 -12.64 27.50 -3.94
C VAL A 371 -11.80 28.53 -3.21
N LYS A 372 -12.36 29.10 -2.15
CA LYS A 372 -11.66 30.05 -1.31
C LYS A 372 -10.97 29.32 -0.17
N VAL A 373 -9.64 29.43 -0.10
CA VAL A 373 -8.81 28.74 0.88
C VAL A 373 -8.09 29.77 1.74
N GLY A 374 -8.32 29.70 3.06
CA GLY A 374 -7.59 30.47 4.06
C GLY A 374 -6.30 29.78 4.49
N LYS A 375 -5.55 30.47 5.35
CA LYS A 375 -4.33 29.91 5.95
C LYS A 375 -4.66 28.66 6.77
N ASP A 376 -5.73 28.69 7.55
CA ASP A 376 -6.06 27.62 8.50
C ASP A 376 -6.47 26.34 7.76
N GLU A 377 -7.27 26.41 6.69
CA GLU A 377 -7.59 25.22 5.89
C GLU A 377 -6.35 24.64 5.21
N ALA A 378 -5.52 25.49 4.61
CA ALA A 378 -4.30 25.05 3.95
C ALA A 378 -3.30 24.42 4.94
N THR A 379 -3.19 25.00 6.14
CA THR A 379 -2.34 24.49 7.23
C THR A 379 -2.85 23.14 7.72
N ALA A 380 -4.16 22.97 7.91
CA ALA A 380 -4.76 21.69 8.31
C ALA A 380 -4.51 20.58 7.27
N ILE A 381 -4.63 20.89 5.98
CA ILE A 381 -4.32 19.94 4.89
C ILE A 381 -2.84 19.55 4.94
N ILE A 382 -1.92 20.52 5.07
CA ILE A 382 -0.48 20.25 5.18
C ILE A 382 -0.15 19.42 6.41
N ALA A 383 -0.79 19.70 7.55
CA ALA A 383 -0.57 18.98 8.78
C ALA A 383 -0.92 17.48 8.63
N SER A 384 -1.92 17.12 7.82
CA SER A 384 -2.19 15.72 7.49
C SER A 384 -1.01 15.03 6.79
N LEU A 385 -0.33 15.72 5.88
CA LEU A 385 0.89 15.21 5.23
C LEU A 385 2.05 15.10 6.22
N LYS A 386 2.16 16.04 7.18
CA LYS A 386 3.14 15.97 8.27
C LYS A 386 2.89 14.78 9.19
N LEU A 387 1.64 14.38 9.45
CA LEU A 387 1.35 13.15 10.22
C LEU A 387 1.93 11.91 9.50
N PHE A 388 1.76 11.83 8.18
CA PHE A 388 2.35 10.74 7.39
C PHE A 388 3.89 10.77 7.45
N LYS A 389 4.51 11.95 7.35
CA LYS A 389 5.95 12.14 7.57
C LYS A 389 6.39 11.66 8.95
N GLY A 390 5.65 12.00 10.00
CA GLY A 390 5.93 11.59 11.38
C GLY A 390 5.90 10.07 11.53
N ALA A 391 4.93 9.41 10.91
CA ALA A 391 4.85 7.94 10.88
C ALA A 391 6.05 7.31 10.16
N LEU A 392 6.47 7.86 9.02
CA LEU A 392 7.68 7.40 8.33
C LEU A 392 8.94 7.62 9.17
N GLN A 393 9.08 8.75 9.87
CA GLN A 393 10.20 9.00 10.78
C GLN A 393 10.19 8.05 11.98
N TRP A 394 9.01 7.66 12.45
CA TRP A 394 8.86 6.65 13.49
C TRP A 394 9.36 5.30 12.98
N LEU A 395 8.95 4.88 11.78
CA LEU A 395 9.48 3.67 11.12
C LEU A 395 10.99 3.77 10.88
N GLN A 396 11.47 4.94 10.46
CA GLN A 396 12.88 5.24 10.23
C GLN A 396 13.73 5.04 11.49
N SER A 397 13.14 5.08 12.68
CA SER A 397 13.86 4.83 13.94
C SER A 397 14.24 3.36 14.16
N TYR A 398 13.56 2.45 13.46
CA TYR A 398 13.69 1.00 13.59
C TYR A 398 14.53 0.39 12.47
N ASN A 399 15.22 -0.70 12.79
CA ASN A 399 15.98 -1.47 11.81
C ASN A 399 15.02 -2.35 11.01
N LEU A 400 14.74 -1.95 9.78
CA LEU A 400 13.93 -2.67 8.82
C LEU A 400 14.79 -3.41 7.77
N ASN A 401 16.11 -3.51 8.01
CA ASN A 401 16.95 -4.35 7.17
C ASN A 401 16.65 -5.81 7.49
N TYR A 402 16.01 -6.45 6.53
CA TYR A 402 15.69 -7.86 6.56
C TYR A 402 15.79 -8.37 5.14
N ASP A 403 16.60 -9.41 4.92
CA ASP A 403 16.71 -10.01 3.60
C ASP A 403 15.35 -10.62 3.24
N LEU A 404 14.69 -10.07 2.23
CA LEU A 404 13.38 -10.53 1.77
C LEU A 404 13.48 -11.69 0.79
N SER A 405 14.69 -12.17 0.45
CA SER A 405 14.90 -13.25 -0.51
C SER A 405 14.15 -14.54 -0.13
N TRP A 406 13.92 -14.77 1.17
CA TRP A 406 13.10 -15.89 1.64
C TRP A 406 11.65 -15.83 1.14
N THR A 407 11.10 -14.64 0.93
CA THR A 407 9.73 -14.48 0.42
C THR A 407 9.59 -15.04 -1.00
N LYS A 408 10.68 -15.04 -1.79
CA LYS A 408 10.72 -15.69 -3.11
C LYS A 408 10.43 -17.19 -3.01
N LYS A 409 10.81 -17.83 -1.89
CA LYS A 409 10.55 -19.25 -1.64
C LYS A 409 9.06 -19.55 -1.48
N ALA A 410 8.24 -18.58 -1.08
CA ALA A 410 6.79 -18.73 -1.03
C ALA A 410 6.15 -18.85 -2.44
N PHE A 411 6.89 -18.51 -3.49
CA PHE A 411 6.47 -18.65 -4.89
C PHE A 411 7.07 -19.91 -5.55
N THR A 412 7.84 -20.70 -4.81
CA THR A 412 8.41 -21.99 -5.22
C THR A 412 7.76 -23.14 -4.46
N ASP A 413 8.04 -24.39 -4.85
CA ASP A 413 7.56 -25.58 -4.14
C ASP A 413 7.89 -25.47 -2.62
N PRO A 414 6.88 -25.44 -1.73
CA PRO A 414 7.10 -25.39 -0.28
C PRO A 414 8.00 -26.52 0.24
N ALA A 415 8.04 -27.67 -0.46
CA ALA A 415 8.90 -28.79 -0.10
C ALA A 415 10.39 -28.54 -0.35
N SER A 416 10.75 -27.47 -1.07
CA SER A 416 12.13 -27.06 -1.34
C SER A 416 12.69 -26.05 -0.33
N PHE A 417 11.91 -25.68 0.69
CA PHE A 417 12.32 -24.68 1.68
C PHE A 417 13.41 -25.22 2.62
N GLU A 418 14.65 -24.75 2.43
CA GLU A 418 15.71 -24.88 3.43
C GLU A 418 15.83 -23.62 4.28
N PHE A 419 15.83 -23.77 5.61
CA PHE A 419 16.04 -22.67 6.55
C PHE A 419 17.49 -22.20 6.50
N ASP A 420 17.69 -20.92 6.16
CA ASP A 420 19.00 -20.29 6.19
C ASP A 420 19.13 -19.46 7.47
N SER A 421 20.06 -19.86 8.33
CA SER A 421 20.35 -19.18 9.59
C SER A 421 20.79 -17.72 9.44
N SER A 422 21.33 -17.35 8.27
CA SER A 422 21.84 -16.00 8.02
C SER A 422 20.73 -14.98 7.82
N ILE A 423 19.52 -15.42 7.46
CA ILE A 423 18.31 -14.61 7.28
C ILE A 423 17.35 -14.72 8.47
N ASP A 424 17.84 -15.20 9.62
CA ASP A 424 17.06 -15.22 10.85
C ASP A 424 16.78 -13.77 11.31
N PRO A 425 15.50 -13.38 11.47
CA PRO A 425 15.14 -12.01 11.84
C PRO A 425 15.66 -11.59 13.22
N PHE A 426 15.93 -12.53 14.13
CA PHE A 426 16.57 -12.26 15.42
C PHE A 426 18.07 -11.99 15.28
N VAL A 427 18.75 -12.72 14.39
CA VAL A 427 20.17 -12.49 14.06
C VAL A 427 20.35 -11.16 13.34
N GLN A 428 19.41 -10.81 12.46
CA GLN A 428 19.39 -9.54 11.72
C GLN A 428 18.95 -8.35 12.58
N ASN A 429 18.57 -8.58 13.85
CA ASN A 429 18.10 -7.56 14.78
C ASN A 429 16.96 -6.72 14.18
N VAL A 430 16.00 -7.38 13.55
CA VAL A 430 14.84 -6.70 12.93
C VAL A 430 14.04 -5.98 14.02
N LEU A 431 13.57 -4.78 13.72
CA LEU A 431 12.90 -3.84 14.64
C LEU A 431 13.76 -3.38 15.84
N SER A 432 15.07 -3.63 15.87
CA SER A 432 15.93 -2.96 16.85
C SER A 432 15.99 -1.45 16.59
N ALA A 433 16.40 -0.65 17.56
CA ALA A 433 16.72 0.75 17.28
C ALA A 433 17.88 0.83 16.28
N ARG A 434 17.78 1.70 15.26
CA ARG A 434 18.93 2.03 14.40
C ARG A 434 20.01 2.80 15.18
N PRO A 435 21.26 2.89 14.69
CA PRO A 435 22.31 3.69 15.33
C PRO A 435 21.92 5.16 15.62
N ASN A 436 21.08 5.77 14.76
CA ASN A 436 20.51 7.11 14.94
C ASN A 436 19.03 7.09 15.35
N GLY A 437 18.51 5.94 15.79
CA GLY A 437 17.09 5.71 16.04
C GLY A 437 16.47 6.70 17.01
N SER A 438 17.20 7.11 18.06
CA SER A 438 16.74 8.13 19.00
C SER A 438 16.51 9.49 18.35
N ALA A 439 17.36 9.89 17.40
CA ALA A 439 17.19 11.16 16.68
C ALA A 439 15.96 11.11 15.76
N PHE A 440 15.77 10.00 15.05
CA PHE A 440 14.60 9.79 14.18
C PHE A 440 13.30 9.73 14.98
N MET A 441 13.30 9.03 16.12
CA MET A 441 12.15 8.96 17.02
C MET A 441 11.79 10.33 17.62
N ASN A 442 12.80 11.12 18.01
CA ASN A 442 12.58 12.49 18.48
C ASN A 442 12.02 13.38 17.36
N ALA A 443 12.50 13.22 16.13
CA ALA A 443 11.97 13.93 14.97
C ALA A 443 10.51 13.52 14.66
N ALA A 444 10.19 12.24 14.79
CA ALA A 444 8.82 11.73 14.65
C ALA A 444 7.89 12.38 15.68
N ASN A 445 8.26 12.32 16.97
CA ASN A 445 7.49 12.94 18.05
C ASN A 445 7.27 14.45 17.82
N ALA A 446 8.34 15.18 17.45
CA ALA A 446 8.23 16.60 17.13
C ALA A 446 7.27 16.86 15.95
N THR A 447 7.37 16.07 14.88
CA THR A 447 6.51 16.22 13.69
C THR A 447 5.06 15.88 14.00
N PHE A 448 4.77 14.83 14.77
CA PHE A 448 3.42 14.53 15.25
C PHE A 448 2.85 15.67 16.09
N THR A 449 3.63 16.17 17.05
CA THR A 449 3.22 17.27 17.92
C THR A 449 2.93 18.54 17.12
N GLU A 450 3.79 18.90 16.17
CA GLU A 450 3.60 20.04 15.28
C GLU A 450 2.31 19.89 14.47
N ALA A 451 2.14 18.76 13.79
CA ALA A 451 0.98 18.51 12.94
C ALA A 451 -0.35 18.53 13.70
N LEU A 452 -0.43 17.85 14.84
CA LEU A 452 -1.65 17.84 15.66
C LEU A 452 -1.94 19.23 16.23
N THR A 453 -0.91 19.99 16.61
CA THR A 453 -1.05 21.38 17.07
C THR A 453 -1.60 22.27 15.96
N GLU A 454 -1.08 22.13 14.74
CA GLU A 454 -1.54 22.85 13.56
C GLU A 454 -3.00 22.53 13.23
N ILE A 455 -3.41 21.26 13.27
CA ILE A 455 -4.81 20.84 13.08
C ILE A 455 -5.72 21.50 14.13
N LEU A 456 -5.36 21.39 15.41
CA LEU A 456 -6.18 21.93 16.51
C LEU A 456 -6.26 23.45 16.49
N THR A 457 -5.14 24.12 16.17
CA THR A 457 -5.08 25.59 16.04
C THR A 457 -5.91 26.05 14.85
N SER A 458 -5.80 25.39 13.71
CA SER A 458 -6.58 25.71 12.51
C SER A 458 -8.08 25.57 12.77
N TYR A 459 -8.50 24.47 13.42
CA TYR A 459 -9.88 24.29 13.86
C TYR A 459 -10.35 25.45 14.73
N SER A 460 -9.58 25.77 15.77
CA SER A 460 -9.92 26.81 16.75
C SER A 460 -10.00 28.20 16.10
N ASN A 461 -9.11 28.50 15.16
CA ASN A 461 -9.12 29.78 14.44
C ASN A 461 -10.34 29.91 13.53
N ILE A 462 -10.74 28.81 12.86
CA ILE A 462 -11.92 28.80 11.99
C ILE A 462 -13.19 29.01 12.80
N THR A 463 -13.41 28.23 13.86
CA THR A 463 -14.65 28.29 14.66
C THR A 463 -14.75 29.56 15.50
N ALA A 464 -13.62 30.09 15.99
CA ALA A 464 -13.58 31.35 16.75
C ALA A 464 -13.52 32.60 15.87
N ASP A 465 -13.57 32.50 14.53
CA ASP A 465 -13.48 33.68 13.67
C ASP A 465 -14.66 34.64 13.88
N THR A 466 -14.31 35.88 14.20
CA THR A 466 -15.22 37.01 14.38
C THR A 466 -15.01 38.10 13.33
N ASN A 467 -14.01 37.96 12.46
CA ASN A 467 -13.70 38.95 11.43
C ASN A 467 -14.53 38.76 10.15
N GLY A 468 -15.36 37.72 10.08
CA GLY A 468 -16.19 37.40 8.92
C GLY A 468 -15.41 36.79 7.77
N ASN A 469 -14.25 36.18 8.06
CA ASN A 469 -13.49 35.40 7.09
C ASN A 469 -14.21 34.09 6.75
N TYR A 470 -14.93 33.51 7.73
CA TYR A 470 -15.67 32.28 7.57
C TYR A 470 -17.19 32.49 7.80
N PRO A 471 -18.06 32.00 6.89
CA PRO A 471 -19.51 32.08 7.08
C PRO A 471 -19.98 31.34 8.33
N GLU A 472 -20.97 31.90 9.05
CA GLU A 472 -21.51 31.28 10.27
C GLU A 472 -22.04 29.85 10.03
N ALA A 473 -22.70 29.62 8.88
CA ALA A 473 -23.18 28.29 8.52
C ALA A 473 -22.05 27.25 8.38
N PHE A 474 -20.89 27.67 7.86
CA PHE A 474 -19.72 26.80 7.75
C PHE A 474 -19.13 26.50 9.12
N LYS A 475 -18.98 27.52 9.98
CA LYS A 475 -18.50 27.34 11.36
C LYS A 475 -19.41 26.40 12.16
N ASN A 476 -20.72 26.54 12.04
CA ASN A 476 -21.68 25.64 12.70
C ASN A 476 -21.55 24.17 12.24
N GLU A 477 -21.33 23.93 10.94
CA GLU A 477 -21.10 22.56 10.45
C GLU A 477 -19.72 22.03 10.86
N MET A 478 -18.69 22.88 10.93
CA MET A 478 -17.38 22.52 11.49
C MET A 478 -17.50 22.13 12.96
N GLU A 479 -18.17 22.93 13.81
CA GLU A 479 -18.40 22.58 15.22
C GLU A 479 -19.13 21.23 15.34
N LYS A 480 -20.26 21.11 14.65
CA LYS A 480 -21.09 19.90 14.64
C LYS A 480 -20.34 18.61 14.30
N TYR A 481 -19.44 18.62 13.31
CA TYR A 481 -18.72 17.41 12.89
C TYR A 481 -17.32 17.28 13.47
N CYS A 482 -16.64 18.38 13.77
CA CYS A 482 -15.22 18.38 14.11
C CYS A 482 -14.94 18.58 15.61
N ASP A 483 -15.88 19.09 16.43
CA ASP A 483 -15.62 19.38 17.86
C ASP A 483 -15.06 18.17 18.60
N LYS A 484 -15.72 17.01 18.44
CA LYS A 484 -15.28 15.77 19.09
C LYS A 484 -13.87 15.37 18.64
N TYR A 485 -13.54 15.55 17.36
CA TYR A 485 -12.20 15.25 16.86
C TYR A 485 -11.16 16.23 17.39
N ALA A 486 -11.50 17.52 17.52
CA ALA A 486 -10.62 18.51 18.14
C ALA A 486 -10.33 18.18 19.61
N GLU A 487 -11.34 17.76 20.38
CA GLU A 487 -11.16 17.28 21.76
C GLU A 487 -10.26 16.03 21.81
N MET A 488 -10.45 15.09 20.88
CA MET A 488 -9.59 13.91 20.76
C MET A 488 -8.14 14.30 20.45
N VAL A 489 -7.92 15.21 19.50
CA VAL A 489 -6.58 15.72 19.14
C VAL A 489 -5.92 16.41 20.34
N ALA A 490 -6.66 17.26 21.07
CA ALA A 490 -6.15 17.91 22.28
C ALA A 490 -5.75 16.89 23.36
N THR A 491 -6.56 15.83 23.53
CA THR A 491 -6.28 14.75 24.48
C THR A 491 -5.02 13.97 24.09
N VAL A 492 -4.84 13.69 22.80
CA VAL A 492 -3.64 13.05 22.26
C VAL A 492 -2.41 13.92 22.46
N LEU A 493 -2.47 15.21 22.10
CA LEU A 493 -1.38 16.17 22.30
C LEU A 493 -0.91 16.21 23.75
N ASN A 494 -1.85 16.32 24.69
CA ASN A 494 -1.54 16.32 26.12
C ASN A 494 -0.86 15.02 26.56
N ALA A 495 -1.27 13.87 26.01
CA ALA A 495 -0.66 12.58 26.32
C ALA A 495 0.75 12.43 25.72
N ILE A 496 0.99 12.97 24.51
CA ILE A 496 2.31 13.01 23.90
C ILE A 496 3.26 13.88 24.74
N GLU A 497 2.85 15.10 25.10
CA GLU A 497 3.66 16.04 25.89
C GLU A 497 4.06 15.45 27.24
N ASN A 498 3.10 14.81 27.92
CA ASN A 498 3.32 14.23 29.24
C ASN A 498 3.83 12.77 29.20
N LYS A 499 4.01 12.19 28.00
CA LYS A 499 4.42 10.80 27.80
C LYS A 499 3.54 9.80 28.55
N THR A 500 2.24 9.99 28.47
CA THR A 500 1.25 9.18 29.19
C THR A 500 0.37 8.36 28.26
N LYS A 501 -0.38 7.44 28.86
CA LYS A 501 -1.42 6.66 28.17
C LYS A 501 -2.64 7.53 27.87
N CYS A 502 -3.01 7.61 26.60
CA CYS A 502 -4.22 8.22 26.09
C CYS A 502 -5.27 7.14 25.80
N SER A 503 -6.55 7.38 26.09
CA SER A 503 -7.64 6.46 25.76
C SER A 503 -8.72 7.17 24.95
N LEU A 504 -9.01 6.66 23.76
CA LEU A 504 -9.98 7.16 22.79
C LEU A 504 -11.02 6.07 22.51
N GLY A 505 -12.02 5.96 23.38
CA GLY A 505 -13.03 4.91 23.29
C GLY A 505 -12.45 3.53 23.58
N ALA A 506 -12.58 2.60 22.63
CA ALA A 506 -12.05 1.24 22.78
C ALA A 506 -10.53 1.17 22.65
N ILE A 507 -9.88 2.20 22.12
CA ILE A 507 -8.45 2.20 21.80
C ILE A 507 -7.70 3.04 22.82
N SER A 508 -6.58 2.55 23.36
CA SER A 508 -5.65 3.36 24.14
C SER A 508 -4.22 3.21 23.65
N ILE A 509 -3.43 4.29 23.70
CA ILE A 509 -2.02 4.31 23.30
C ILE A 509 -1.17 4.91 24.43
N ASP A 510 -0.11 4.23 24.85
CA ASP A 510 0.94 4.76 25.74
C ASP A 510 2.00 5.49 24.91
N PHE A 511 1.94 6.82 24.90
CA PHE A 511 2.84 7.64 24.10
C PHE A 511 4.27 7.70 24.65
N GLY A 512 4.47 7.39 25.94
CA GLY A 512 5.81 7.26 26.51
C GLY A 512 6.56 6.06 25.93
N LYS A 513 5.87 4.92 25.82
CA LYS A 513 6.42 3.70 25.21
C LYS A 513 6.44 3.78 23.68
N PHE A 514 5.38 4.32 23.06
CA PHE A 514 5.28 4.45 21.60
C PHE A 514 6.45 5.25 20.99
N PHE A 515 6.86 6.34 21.66
CA PHE A 515 8.03 7.14 21.26
C PHE A 515 9.34 6.72 21.94
N THR A 516 9.44 5.47 22.42
CA THR A 516 10.69 4.91 22.93
C THR A 516 11.41 4.14 21.81
N PRO A 517 12.64 4.54 21.40
CA PRO A 517 13.39 3.83 20.38
C PRO A 517 13.66 2.36 20.77
N GLY A 518 13.42 1.43 19.85
CA GLY A 518 13.69 0.01 20.09
C GLY A 518 12.69 -0.69 21.02
N TYR A 519 11.59 -0.03 21.42
CA TYR A 519 10.59 -0.64 22.29
C TYR A 519 9.99 -1.90 21.65
N PHE A 520 9.76 -1.86 20.33
CA PHE A 520 9.26 -2.97 19.54
C PHE A 520 10.35 -3.86 18.94
N ALA A 521 11.57 -3.89 19.50
CA ALA A 521 12.60 -4.82 19.04
C ALA A 521 12.12 -6.26 19.15
N LEU A 522 12.37 -7.06 18.10
CA LEU A 522 11.87 -8.44 18.04
C LEU A 522 12.36 -9.30 19.21
N THR A 523 13.55 -9.00 19.75
CA THR A 523 14.11 -9.66 20.93
C THR A 523 13.30 -9.42 22.21
N ASN A 524 12.56 -8.32 22.30
CA ASN A 524 11.75 -8.01 23.47
C ASN A 524 10.55 -8.96 23.55
N PHE A 525 10.05 -9.42 22.39
CA PHE A 525 8.93 -10.34 22.26
C PHE A 525 9.24 -11.79 22.65
N LEU A 526 10.49 -12.10 22.98
CA LEU A 526 10.92 -13.45 23.33
C LEU A 526 10.63 -13.76 24.81
N THR A 527 10.01 -14.91 25.08
CA THR A 527 9.60 -15.31 26.43
C THR A 527 10.74 -15.90 27.28
N GLY A 528 11.92 -16.14 26.71
CA GLY A 528 13.05 -16.76 27.39
C GLY A 528 13.93 -15.79 28.18
N SER A 529 14.67 -16.30 29.16
CA SER A 529 15.60 -15.50 29.94
C SER A 529 16.70 -14.89 29.05
N ASN A 530 17.00 -13.60 29.28
CA ASN A 530 17.99 -12.81 28.53
C ASN A 530 17.69 -12.65 27.02
N GLY A 531 16.42 -12.65 26.60
CA GLY A 531 16.06 -12.44 25.19
C GLY A 531 16.36 -13.66 24.30
N THR A 532 16.26 -14.86 24.86
CA THR A 532 16.42 -16.11 24.11
C THR A 532 15.05 -16.64 23.66
N PRO A 533 14.93 -17.18 22.43
CA PRO A 533 13.66 -17.72 21.95
C PRO A 533 13.31 -19.01 22.67
N GLU A 534 12.05 -19.15 23.09
CA GLU A 534 11.52 -20.41 23.62
C GLU A 534 10.63 -21.08 22.57
N PHE A 535 11.02 -22.29 22.20
CA PHE A 535 10.26 -23.11 21.27
C PHE A 535 9.31 -24.03 22.03
N TYR A 536 8.14 -24.25 21.47
CA TYR A 536 7.11 -25.16 21.97
C TYR A 536 6.74 -26.13 20.87
N VAL A 537 6.40 -27.36 21.23
CA VAL A 537 5.82 -28.32 20.30
C VAL A 537 4.34 -28.42 20.58
N TYR A 538 3.54 -28.18 19.55
CA TYR A 538 2.14 -28.53 19.57
C TYR A 538 1.99 -30.00 19.21
N VAL A 539 1.25 -30.74 20.02
CA VAL A 539 0.92 -32.15 19.76
C VAL A 539 -0.60 -32.28 19.73
N TYR A 540 -1.12 -32.75 18.60
CA TYR A 540 -2.50 -33.19 18.49
C TYR A 540 -2.56 -34.71 18.66
N ASP A 541 -3.17 -35.18 19.75
CA ASP A 541 -3.30 -36.62 20.04
C ASP A 541 -4.64 -37.24 19.58
N GLY A 542 -5.47 -36.45 18.87
CA GLY A 542 -6.80 -36.85 18.43
C GLY A 542 -7.94 -36.51 19.41
N TYR A 543 -7.64 -36.03 20.62
CA TYR A 543 -8.64 -35.71 21.64
C TYR A 543 -8.40 -34.37 22.36
N GLN A 544 -7.15 -33.94 22.52
CA GLN A 544 -6.77 -32.69 23.20
C GLN A 544 -5.59 -32.01 22.49
N ASP A 545 -5.63 -30.68 22.51
CA ASP A 545 -4.57 -29.81 22.02
C ASP A 545 -3.63 -29.48 23.18
N ALA A 546 -2.34 -29.80 23.04
CA ALA A 546 -1.36 -29.49 24.09
C ALA A 546 -0.06 -28.89 23.52
N PHE A 547 0.40 -27.81 24.14
CA PHE A 547 1.70 -27.20 23.90
C PHE A 547 2.69 -27.62 24.99
N TYR A 548 3.85 -28.15 24.58
CA TYR A 548 4.92 -28.53 25.48
C TYR A 548 6.17 -27.72 25.17
N LYS A 549 6.79 -27.12 26.20
CA LYS A 549 8.08 -26.45 26.04
C LYS A 549 9.10 -27.44 25.46
N LEU A 550 9.70 -27.08 24.33
CA LEU A 550 10.69 -27.90 23.65
C LEU A 550 11.99 -27.88 24.47
N THR A 551 12.44 -29.06 24.87
CA THR A 551 13.74 -29.26 25.49
C THR A 551 14.48 -30.37 24.75
N VAL A 552 15.81 -30.38 24.81
CA VAL A 552 16.63 -31.45 24.21
C VAL A 552 16.18 -32.84 24.69
N ALA A 553 15.67 -32.95 25.93
CA ALA A 553 15.18 -34.20 26.51
C ALA A 553 13.84 -34.67 25.92
N ASN A 554 12.90 -33.76 25.65
CA ASN A 554 11.55 -34.09 25.15
C ASN A 554 11.48 -34.17 23.62
N TYR A 555 12.44 -33.57 22.91
CA TYR A 555 12.58 -33.64 21.45
C TYR A 555 12.61 -35.09 20.92
N LYS A 556 13.42 -35.95 21.54
CA LYS A 556 13.58 -37.35 21.11
C LYS A 556 12.30 -38.18 21.21
N THR A 557 11.39 -37.80 22.10
CA THR A 557 10.15 -38.52 22.37
C THR A 557 9.00 -38.10 21.44
N ILE A 558 9.01 -36.87 20.93
CA ILE A 558 7.89 -36.30 20.14
C ILE A 558 8.04 -36.56 18.62
N SER A 559 9.25 -36.83 18.12
CA SER A 559 9.56 -37.12 16.70
C SER A 559 8.77 -38.29 16.06
N ASN A 560 7.96 -39.03 16.82
CA ASN A 560 7.18 -40.19 16.38
C ASN A 560 5.66 -39.94 16.24
N SER A 561 5.14 -38.73 16.48
CA SER A 561 3.70 -38.43 16.31
C SER A 561 3.40 -37.83 14.93
N ALA A 562 2.33 -38.30 14.28
CA ALA A 562 1.98 -37.93 12.90
C ALA A 562 1.45 -36.49 12.73
N TRP A 563 1.19 -35.76 13.82
CA TRP A 563 0.59 -34.41 13.82
C TRP A 563 1.24 -33.49 14.87
N SER A 564 2.54 -33.26 14.74
CA SER A 564 3.27 -32.31 15.59
C SER A 564 4.02 -31.26 14.76
N TYR A 565 4.04 -30.02 15.25
CA TYR A 565 4.79 -28.91 14.67
C TYR A 565 5.44 -28.07 15.78
N VAL A 566 6.55 -27.40 15.45
CA VAL A 566 7.21 -26.47 16.38
C VAL A 566 6.67 -25.06 16.17
N SER A 567 6.36 -24.42 17.28
CA SER A 567 5.95 -23.03 17.35
C SER A 567 6.93 -22.23 18.21
N LEU A 568 7.14 -20.97 17.85
CA LEU A 568 7.80 -19.99 18.71
C LEU A 568 6.75 -19.37 19.63
N ALA A 569 7.00 -19.34 20.93
CA ALA A 569 6.18 -18.53 21.85
C ALA A 569 6.63 -17.08 21.79
N VAL A 570 5.67 -16.19 21.60
CA VAL A 570 5.86 -14.75 21.53
C VAL A 570 5.04 -14.06 22.62
N ASP A 571 5.70 -13.21 23.42
CA ASP A 571 5.04 -12.34 24.39
C ASP A 571 4.49 -11.10 23.66
N THR A 572 3.19 -11.13 23.39
CA THR A 572 2.49 -10.01 22.74
C THR A 572 2.17 -8.89 23.73
N SER A 573 2.46 -9.07 25.04
CA SER A 573 2.13 -8.07 26.06
C SER A 573 2.79 -6.74 25.77
N ILE A 574 3.96 -6.72 25.13
CA ILE A 574 4.65 -5.52 24.65
C ILE A 574 3.77 -4.69 23.72
N ILE A 575 3.00 -5.31 22.82
CA ILE A 575 2.03 -4.59 21.98
C ILE A 575 0.91 -4.04 22.86
N THR A 576 0.33 -4.87 23.73
CA THR A 576 -0.79 -4.44 24.60
C THR A 576 -0.39 -3.36 25.62
N ASP A 577 0.89 -3.32 25.97
CA ASP A 577 1.54 -2.35 26.84
C ASP A 577 1.62 -0.98 26.19
N VAL A 578 1.63 -0.92 24.85
CA VAL A 578 1.64 0.31 24.06
C VAL A 578 0.26 0.62 23.52
N VAL A 579 -0.45 -0.35 22.94
CA VAL A 579 -1.76 -0.17 22.31
C VAL A 579 -2.73 -1.20 22.85
N SER A 580 -3.80 -0.77 23.53
CA SER A 580 -4.88 -1.66 23.99
C SER A 580 -6.18 -1.43 23.23
N GLY A 581 -6.87 -2.53 22.89
CA GLY A 581 -8.25 -2.54 22.37
C GLY A 581 -8.44 -2.39 20.86
N VAL A 582 -7.34 -2.42 20.09
CA VAL A 582 -7.38 -2.52 18.61
C VAL A 582 -7.39 -3.98 18.13
N PHE A 583 -6.89 -4.91 18.94
CA PHE A 583 -6.65 -6.28 18.50
C PHE A 583 -6.85 -7.28 19.66
N PRO A 584 -7.49 -8.44 19.41
CA PRO A 584 -7.59 -9.53 20.38
C PRO A 584 -6.28 -10.34 20.37
N PHE A 585 -5.17 -9.71 20.75
CA PHE A 585 -3.93 -10.47 20.97
C PHE A 585 -4.03 -11.10 22.36
N ASP A 586 -4.04 -12.43 22.42
CA ASP A 586 -3.82 -13.14 23.67
C ASP A 586 -2.43 -12.80 24.20
N SER A 587 -2.23 -12.78 25.52
CA SER A 587 -0.96 -12.39 26.15
C SER A 587 0.25 -13.21 25.70
N TYR A 588 0.00 -14.37 25.09
CA TYR A 588 0.99 -15.19 24.41
C TYR A 588 0.41 -15.71 23.10
N GLU A 589 1.16 -15.61 22.02
CA GLU A 589 0.85 -16.26 20.75
C GLU A 589 1.92 -17.30 20.39
N TYR A 590 1.49 -18.35 19.69
CA TYR A 590 2.36 -19.41 19.18
C TYR A 590 2.43 -19.32 17.67
N ILE A 591 3.53 -18.79 17.15
CA ILE A 591 3.73 -18.67 15.70
C ILE A 591 4.25 -20.00 15.17
N LYS A 592 3.49 -20.64 14.27
CA LYS A 592 3.95 -21.83 13.57
C LYS A 592 5.15 -21.47 12.70
N LEU A 593 6.25 -22.18 12.87
CA LEU A 593 7.46 -21.97 12.08
C LEU A 593 7.43 -22.88 10.84
N VAL A 594 6.97 -22.33 9.72
CA VAL A 594 6.94 -23.04 8.43
C VAL A 594 8.36 -23.37 7.99
N GLY A 595 8.62 -24.63 7.62
CA GLY A 595 9.95 -25.13 7.20
C GLY A 595 10.81 -25.75 8.29
N LEU A 596 10.48 -25.58 9.58
CA LEU A 596 11.12 -26.31 10.67
C LEU A 596 10.55 -27.73 10.82
N ASP A 597 9.36 -28.00 10.27
CA ASP A 597 8.68 -29.32 10.30
C ASP A 597 9.59 -30.46 9.78
N ASP A 598 10.46 -30.19 8.79
CA ASP A 598 11.43 -31.17 8.28
C ASP A 598 12.80 -31.09 8.98
N PHE A 599 13.22 -29.92 9.46
CA PHE A 599 14.46 -29.75 10.24
C PHE A 599 14.39 -30.49 11.59
N ILE A 600 13.19 -30.58 12.19
CA ILE A 600 12.89 -31.32 13.43
C ILE A 600 13.13 -32.82 13.29
N LYS A 601 13.13 -33.40 12.08
CA LYS A 601 13.41 -34.83 11.88
C LYS A 601 14.91 -35.15 11.81
N SER A 602 15.79 -34.14 11.95
CA SER A 602 17.24 -34.26 11.80
C SER A 602 18.03 -33.89 13.07
N ASP A 603 19.23 -34.45 13.24
CA ASP A 603 20.15 -34.14 14.35
C ASP A 603 20.59 -32.66 14.39
N ALA A 604 20.34 -31.86 13.34
CA ALA A 604 20.65 -30.44 13.29
C ALA A 604 19.80 -29.59 14.26
N ALA A 605 18.56 -30.00 14.54
CA ALA A 605 17.69 -29.35 15.53
C ALA A 605 18.27 -29.44 16.96
N VAL A 606 19.03 -30.50 17.26
CA VAL A 606 19.70 -30.68 18.56
C VAL A 606 20.87 -29.69 18.73
N TYR A 607 21.48 -29.23 17.64
CA TYR A 607 22.55 -28.24 17.68
C TYR A 607 22.03 -26.81 17.89
N TYR A 608 20.84 -26.49 17.39
CA TYR A 608 20.17 -25.20 17.62
C TYR A 608 19.59 -25.06 19.03
N LEU A 609 19.20 -26.18 19.65
CA LEU A 609 18.66 -26.23 21.02
C LEU A 609 19.74 -26.32 22.12
N LYS A 610 21.01 -26.56 21.76
CA LYS A 610 22.16 -26.57 22.68
C LYS A 610 22.83 -25.22 22.71
#